data_AF-A0A2M8K114-F1
#
_entry.id   AF-A0A2M8K114-F1
#
_cell.length_a   1.000
_cell.length_b   1.000
_cell.length_c   1.000
_cell.angle_alpha   90.00
_cell.angle_beta   90.00
_cell.angle_gamma   90.00
#
_symmetry.space_group_name_H-M   'P 1'
#
loop_
_entity.id
_entity.type
_entity.pdbx_description
1 polymer ?
#
loop_
_entity_poly.entity_id
_entity_poly.type
_entity_poly.pdbx_seq_one_letter_code
_entity_poly.pdbx_strand_id
1 'polypeptide(L)'
;MFSIIDLHHDYLLISKMKIPTKRKARLITELLAESDNPWRVIGITEKAFKVFSENDFDRIPRMRINRAHLVNRIETFTHLFEKIYTDPNEWWNYYYDRDKTILSTSSENMTNDLSSIIYFDRFDFFNVKDNLFKTVGFTWSYSKKKEKQFLM
;
A
#
# COMPACT_ATOMS: atom_id res chain seq x y z
N MET A 1 -18.10 -2.04 -2.43
CA MET A 1 -16.95 -2.44 -1.59
C MET A 1 -17.26 -3.81 -1.06
N PHE A 2 -16.39 -4.77 -1.31
CA PHE A 2 -16.60 -6.15 -0.88
C PHE A 2 -16.43 -6.27 0.63
N SER A 3 -17.21 -7.15 1.26
CA SER A 3 -17.02 -7.41 2.68
C SER A 3 -15.72 -8.19 2.90
N ILE A 4 -15.12 -8.05 4.09
CA ILE A 4 -13.96 -8.87 4.50
C ILE A 4 -14.28 -10.37 4.39
N ILE A 5 -15.55 -10.75 4.62
CA ILE A 5 -16.02 -12.13 4.54
C ILE A 5 -15.96 -12.64 3.10
N ASP A 6 -16.40 -11.84 2.12
CA ASP A 6 -16.37 -12.22 0.71
C ASP A 6 -14.93 -12.35 0.20
N LEU A 7 -14.06 -11.37 0.54
CA LEU A 7 -12.65 -11.42 0.16
C LEU A 7 -11.93 -12.61 0.82
N HIS A 8 -12.27 -12.94 2.07
CA HIS A 8 -11.72 -14.11 2.76
C HIS A 8 -12.15 -15.42 2.11
N HIS A 9 -13.42 -15.53 1.71
CA HIS A 9 -13.93 -16.69 0.96
C HIS A 9 -13.10 -16.94 -0.30
N ASP A 10 -12.89 -15.91 -1.11
CA ASP A 10 -12.13 -16.02 -2.36
C ASP A 10 -10.65 -16.31 -2.11
N TYR A 11 -10.05 -15.74 -1.06
CA TYR A 11 -8.70 -16.11 -0.61
C TYR A 11 -8.59 -17.61 -0.30
N LEU A 12 -9.57 -18.20 0.37
CA LEU A 12 -9.60 -19.64 0.65
C LEU A 12 -9.76 -20.49 -0.63
N LEU A 13 -10.42 -19.98 -1.66
CA LEU A 13 -10.47 -20.63 -2.97
C LEU A 13 -9.12 -20.56 -3.68
N ILE A 14 -8.46 -19.40 -3.67
CA ILE A 14 -7.12 -19.21 -4.26
C ILE A 14 -6.08 -20.09 -3.56
N SER A 15 -6.13 -20.21 -2.23
CA SER A 15 -5.14 -20.99 -1.47
C SER A 15 -5.14 -22.48 -1.85
N LYS A 16 -6.32 -23.03 -2.15
CA LYS A 16 -6.55 -24.42 -2.59
C LYS A 16 -6.09 -24.69 -4.03
N MET A 17 -5.81 -23.67 -4.83
CA MET A 17 -5.34 -23.87 -6.20
C MET A 17 -3.97 -24.56 -6.22
N LYS A 18 -3.78 -25.49 -7.16
CA LYS A 18 -2.52 -26.24 -7.34
C LYS A 18 -1.42 -25.46 -8.07
N ILE A 19 -1.69 -24.21 -8.47
CA ILE A 19 -0.74 -23.36 -9.20
C ILE A 19 0.39 -22.87 -8.28
N PRO A 20 1.55 -22.48 -8.84
CA PRO A 20 2.67 -21.97 -8.04
C PRO A 20 2.30 -20.75 -7.18
N THR A 21 2.92 -20.61 -6.01
CA THR A 21 2.70 -19.50 -5.06
C THR A 21 2.80 -18.13 -5.73
N LYS A 22 3.78 -17.93 -6.62
CA LYS A 22 3.91 -16.68 -7.39
C LYS A 22 2.69 -16.33 -8.24
N ARG A 23 1.92 -17.32 -8.71
CA ARG A 23 0.67 -17.11 -9.46
C ARG A 23 -0.48 -16.81 -8.51
N LYS A 24 -0.59 -17.53 -7.39
CA LYS A 24 -1.55 -17.21 -6.33
C LYS A 24 -1.37 -15.79 -5.79
N ALA A 25 -0.11 -15.35 -5.62
CA ALA A 25 0.26 -14.00 -5.19
C ALA A 25 -0.24 -12.90 -6.15
N ARG A 26 -0.33 -13.19 -7.46
CA ARG A 26 -0.94 -12.27 -8.43
C ARG A 26 -2.46 -12.25 -8.29
N LEU A 27 -3.09 -13.42 -8.17
CA LEU A 27 -4.55 -13.50 -7.99
C LEU A 27 -5.02 -12.79 -6.72
N ILE A 28 -4.34 -13.02 -5.59
CA ILE A 28 -4.67 -12.34 -4.33
C ILE A 28 -4.37 -10.84 -4.39
N THR A 29 -3.39 -10.40 -5.20
CA THR A 29 -3.15 -8.96 -5.41
C THR A 29 -4.34 -8.29 -6.07
N GLU A 30 -4.90 -8.91 -7.12
CA GLU A 30 -6.09 -8.39 -7.80
C GLU A 30 -7.32 -8.45 -6.90
N LEU A 31 -7.51 -9.56 -6.16
CA LEU A 31 -8.59 -9.68 -5.18
C LEU A 31 -8.55 -8.57 -4.13
N LEU A 32 -7.37 -8.30 -3.56
CA LEU A 32 -7.21 -7.30 -2.50
C LEU A 32 -7.24 -5.86 -3.03
N ALA A 33 -7.13 -5.65 -4.35
CA ALA A 33 -7.34 -4.34 -4.95
C ALA A 33 -8.80 -3.85 -4.85
N GLU A 34 -9.75 -4.76 -4.62
CA GLU A 34 -11.17 -4.47 -4.36
C GLU A 34 -11.43 -3.96 -2.93
N SER A 35 -10.44 -4.04 -2.06
CA SER A 35 -10.56 -3.53 -0.70
C SER A 35 -10.53 -2.00 -0.65
N ASP A 36 -10.90 -1.46 0.50
CA ASP A 36 -10.86 -0.04 0.72
C ASP A 36 -9.42 0.46 0.88
N ASN A 37 -9.01 1.27 -0.11
CA ASN A 37 -7.72 1.94 -0.15
C ASN A 37 -6.52 0.98 -0.06
N PRO A 38 -6.32 0.09 -1.05
CA PRO A 38 -5.14 -0.78 -1.08
C PRO A 38 -3.86 0.05 -1.17
N TRP A 39 -2.75 -0.48 -0.65
CA TRP A 39 -1.43 0.18 -0.65
C TRP A 39 -1.47 1.53 0.10
N ARG A 40 -1.87 1.45 1.36
CA ARG A 40 -2.10 2.58 2.26
C ARG A 40 -0.80 3.33 2.52
N VAL A 41 -0.75 4.64 2.27
CA VAL A 41 0.47 5.46 2.36
C VAL A 41 0.65 6.07 3.74
N ILE A 42 1.37 5.41 4.64
CA ILE A 42 1.45 5.76 6.08
C ILE A 42 2.48 6.85 6.42
N GLY A 43 3.27 7.28 5.45
CA GLY A 43 4.35 8.23 5.67
C GLY A 43 5.10 8.54 4.38
N ILE A 44 6.17 9.31 4.54
CA ILE A 44 7.05 9.76 3.46
C ILE A 44 8.50 9.73 3.93
N THR A 45 9.45 9.34 3.07
CA THR A 45 10.88 9.44 3.40
C THR A 45 11.34 10.89 3.38
N GLU A 46 12.34 11.26 4.18
CA GLU A 46 12.91 12.61 4.19
C GLU A 46 13.36 13.06 2.79
N LYS A 47 13.99 12.16 2.01
CA LYS A 47 14.39 12.47 0.64
C LYS A 47 13.19 12.76 -0.26
N ALA A 48 12.13 11.96 -0.17
CA ALA A 48 10.90 12.22 -0.93
C ALA A 48 10.23 13.52 -0.51
N PHE A 49 10.18 13.79 0.80
CA PHE A 49 9.64 15.04 1.34
C PHE A 49 10.42 16.25 0.83
N LYS A 50 11.75 16.17 0.81
CA LYS A 50 12.61 17.22 0.25
C LYS A 50 12.29 17.48 -1.22
N VAL A 51 12.08 16.44 -2.03
CA VAL A 51 11.68 16.60 -3.43
C VAL A 51 10.33 17.33 -3.55
N PHE A 52 9.35 17.05 -2.68
CA PHE A 52 8.12 17.85 -2.65
C PHE A 52 8.39 19.30 -2.25
N SER A 53 9.15 19.53 -1.18
CA SER A 53 9.47 20.89 -0.70
C SER A 53 10.20 21.73 -1.75
N GLU A 54 11.13 21.14 -2.51
CA GLU A 54 11.86 21.80 -3.61
C GLU A 54 10.96 22.16 -4.80
N ASN A 55 9.76 21.59 -4.88
CA ASN A 55 8.79 21.81 -5.96
C ASN A 55 7.49 22.43 -5.44
N ASP A 56 7.55 23.23 -4.36
CA ASP A 56 6.40 23.90 -3.73
C ASP A 56 5.25 22.94 -3.41
N PHE A 57 5.58 21.68 -3.07
CA PHE A 57 4.64 20.61 -2.85
C PHE A 57 3.67 20.40 -4.03
N ASP A 58 4.08 20.69 -5.26
CA ASP A 58 3.34 20.29 -6.46
C ASP A 58 3.86 18.94 -6.97
N ARG A 59 2.96 18.09 -7.46
CA ARG A 59 3.35 16.88 -8.18
C ARG A 59 3.66 17.23 -9.63
N ILE A 60 4.94 17.13 -9.99
CA ILE A 60 5.41 17.41 -11.35
C ILE A 60 5.63 16.12 -12.17
N PRO A 61 5.63 16.20 -13.52
CA PRO A 61 6.02 15.08 -14.35
C PRO A 61 7.43 14.58 -13.99
N ARG A 62 7.63 13.26 -13.95
CA ARG A 62 8.94 12.62 -13.67
C ARG A 62 9.53 12.97 -12.29
N MET A 63 8.70 13.32 -11.31
CA MET A 63 9.12 13.54 -9.92
C MET A 63 9.79 12.33 -9.27
N ARG A 64 9.64 11.13 -9.85
CA ARG A 64 10.27 9.88 -9.38
C ARG A 64 10.02 9.61 -7.89
N ILE A 65 8.80 9.88 -7.45
CA ILE A 65 8.28 9.37 -6.18
C ILE A 65 7.55 8.07 -6.48
N ASN A 66 7.55 7.12 -5.56
CA ASN A 66 6.85 5.85 -5.65
C ASN A 66 6.15 5.56 -4.31
N ARG A 67 5.17 4.66 -4.33
CA ARG A 67 4.70 3.98 -3.12
C ARG A 67 5.57 2.76 -2.88
N ALA A 68 6.43 2.83 -1.88
CA ALA A 68 7.29 1.72 -1.46
C ALA A 68 6.59 0.95 -0.34
N HIS A 69 6.47 -0.37 -0.49
CA HIS A 69 5.97 -1.21 0.60
C HIS A 69 7.01 -1.33 1.70
N LEU A 70 6.59 -1.18 2.96
CA LEU A 70 7.46 -1.39 4.12
C LEU A 70 7.81 -2.87 4.33
N VAL A 71 6.93 -3.74 3.88
CA VAL A 71 7.07 -5.19 3.97
C VAL A 71 6.91 -5.79 2.58
N ASN A 72 7.78 -6.73 2.22
CA ASN A 72 7.71 -7.36 0.91
C ASN A 72 6.37 -8.10 0.73
N ARG A 73 5.58 -7.71 -0.27
CA ARG A 73 4.26 -8.34 -0.51
C ARG A 73 4.35 -9.83 -0.84
N ILE A 74 5.40 -10.26 -1.54
CA ILE A 74 5.58 -11.68 -1.89
C ILE A 74 5.80 -12.49 -0.60
N GLU A 75 6.55 -11.95 0.37
CA GLU A 75 6.70 -12.56 1.68
C GLU A 75 5.36 -12.65 2.41
N THR A 76 4.59 -11.55 2.46
CA THR A 76 3.25 -11.53 3.07
C THR A 76 2.32 -12.57 2.45
N PHE A 77 2.27 -12.66 1.12
CA PHE A 77 1.40 -13.63 0.45
C PHE A 77 1.89 -15.07 0.58
N THR A 78 3.21 -15.30 0.58
CA THR A 78 3.77 -16.63 0.82
C THR A 78 3.34 -17.12 2.20
N HIS A 79 3.48 -16.28 3.23
CA HIS A 79 2.98 -16.60 4.58
C HIS A 79 1.49 -16.91 4.59
N LEU A 80 0.67 -16.10 3.92
CA LEU A 80 -0.78 -16.34 3.83
C LEU A 80 -1.13 -17.65 3.13
N PHE A 81 -0.28 -18.20 2.25
CA PHE A 81 -0.54 -19.49 1.59
C PHE A 81 0.07 -20.68 2.32
N GLU A 82 1.06 -20.46 3.19
CA GLU A 82 1.66 -21.50 4.05
C GLU A 82 0.88 -21.66 5.37
N LYS A 83 0.44 -20.54 5.95
CA LYS A 83 -0.42 -20.50 7.14
C LYS A 83 -1.80 -19.98 6.75
N ILE A 84 -2.74 -20.90 6.55
CA ILE A 84 -4.12 -20.55 6.21
C ILE A 84 -4.86 -20.06 7.46
N TYR A 85 -5.34 -18.82 7.41
CA TYR A 85 -6.19 -18.24 8.44
C TYR A 85 -7.66 -18.56 8.14
N THR A 86 -8.34 -19.27 9.06
CA THR A 86 -9.77 -19.60 8.92
C THR A 86 -10.67 -18.49 9.43
N ASP A 87 -10.19 -17.63 10.33
CA ASP A 87 -10.91 -16.44 10.78
C ASP A 87 -10.69 -15.27 9.79
N PRO A 88 -11.77 -14.65 9.27
CA PRO A 88 -11.67 -13.53 8.35
C PRO A 88 -10.97 -12.29 8.93
N ASN A 89 -11.15 -12.01 10.23
CA ASN A 89 -10.57 -10.82 10.86
C ASN A 89 -9.08 -10.99 11.11
N GLU A 90 -8.63 -12.16 11.57
CA GLU A 90 -7.21 -12.47 11.71
C GLU A 90 -6.48 -12.39 10.36
N TRP A 91 -7.08 -12.97 9.32
CA TRP A 91 -6.58 -12.88 7.95
C TRP A 91 -6.45 -11.43 7.49
N TRP A 92 -7.53 -10.66 7.66
CA TRP A 92 -7.58 -9.27 7.24
C TRP A 92 -6.57 -8.42 8.00
N ASN A 93 -6.50 -8.55 9.32
CA ASN A 93 -5.57 -7.80 10.16
C ASN A 93 -4.11 -8.10 9.79
N TYR A 94 -3.78 -9.37 9.52
CA TYR A 94 -2.44 -9.75 9.07
C TYR A 94 -2.07 -9.10 7.72
N TYR A 95 -2.98 -9.16 6.74
CA TYR A 95 -2.75 -8.50 5.45
C TYR A 95 -2.67 -6.98 5.60
N TYR A 96 -3.67 -6.39 6.25
CA TYR A 96 -3.84 -4.96 6.40
C TYR A 96 -2.63 -4.33 7.09
N ASP A 97 -2.12 -4.96 8.16
CA ASP A 97 -0.94 -4.48 8.89
C ASP A 97 0.33 -4.45 8.01
N ARG A 98 0.48 -5.42 7.12
CA ARG A 98 1.68 -5.60 6.28
C ARG A 98 1.59 -4.91 4.92
N ASP A 99 0.41 -4.59 4.41
CA ASP A 99 0.21 -3.87 3.13
C ASP A 99 0.30 -2.34 3.27
N LYS A 100 1.17 -1.89 4.18
CA LYS A 100 1.48 -0.48 4.36
C LYS A 100 2.58 -0.04 3.39
N THR A 101 2.43 1.15 2.86
CA THR A 101 3.39 1.81 1.97
C THR A 101 3.80 3.17 2.53
N ILE A 102 4.89 3.71 2.00
CA ILE A 102 5.32 5.09 2.19
C ILE A 102 5.61 5.73 0.84
N LEU A 103 5.58 7.06 0.76
CA LEU A 103 6.15 7.77 -0.38
C LEU A 103 7.67 7.77 -0.25
N SER A 104 8.38 7.26 -1.26
CA SER A 104 9.83 7.30 -1.33
C SER A 104 10.28 7.76 -2.71
N THR A 105 11.53 8.19 -2.85
CA THR A 105 12.12 8.36 -4.18
C THR A 105 12.24 7.00 -4.88
N SER A 106 12.28 7.00 -6.21
CA SER A 106 12.44 5.77 -7.00
C SER A 106 13.78 5.09 -6.71
N SER A 107 14.83 5.86 -6.43
CA SER A 107 16.13 5.33 -6.04
C SER A 107 16.05 4.58 -4.72
N GLU A 108 15.45 5.18 -3.68
CA GLU A 108 15.24 4.53 -2.38
C GLU A 108 14.44 3.23 -2.50
N ASN A 109 13.35 3.25 -3.28
CA ASN A 109 12.52 2.07 -3.49
C ASN A 109 13.27 0.93 -4.21
N MET A 110 14.19 1.28 -5.12
CA MET A 110 14.92 0.29 -5.91
C MET A 110 16.04 -0.37 -5.10
N THR A 111 16.71 0.38 -4.22
CA THR A 111 17.79 -0.14 -3.36
C THR A 111 17.28 -0.70 -2.04
N ASN A 112 16.03 -0.41 -1.67
CA ASN A 112 15.47 -0.67 -0.34
C ASN A 112 16.29 -0.02 0.79
N ASP A 113 17.03 1.05 0.47
CA ASP A 113 17.80 1.89 1.39
C ASP A 113 17.02 3.19 1.61
N LEU A 114 16.09 3.14 2.55
CA LEU A 114 15.16 4.22 2.85
C LEU A 114 15.83 5.23 3.80
N SER A 115 15.72 6.53 3.50
CA SER A 115 16.00 7.56 4.51
C SER A 115 14.96 7.52 5.63
N SER A 116 15.18 8.30 6.69
CA SER A 116 14.25 8.39 7.82
C SER A 116 12.82 8.63 7.33
N ILE A 117 11.87 7.96 7.96
CA ILE A 117 10.46 8.02 7.59
C ILE A 117 9.78 9.04 8.49
N ILE A 118 9.16 10.04 7.86
CA ILE A 118 8.21 10.95 8.49
C ILE A 118 6.85 10.25 8.43
N TYR A 119 6.43 9.69 9.57
CA TYR A 119 5.12 9.05 9.68
C TYR A 119 4.02 10.10 9.74
N PHE A 120 2.90 9.81 9.08
CA PHE A 120 1.73 10.67 9.10
C PHE A 120 0.96 10.45 10.40
N ASP A 121 1.04 11.41 11.32
CA ASP A 121 0.29 11.38 12.57
C ASP A 121 -1.22 11.30 12.30
N ARG A 122 -1.89 10.36 12.98
CA ARG A 122 -3.31 10.02 12.76
C ARG A 122 -3.64 9.50 11.36
N PHE A 123 -2.71 8.77 10.76
CA PHE A 123 -2.88 8.12 9.47
C PHE A 123 -4.23 7.42 9.30
N ASP A 124 -4.65 6.58 10.24
CA ASP A 124 -5.91 5.84 10.12
C ASP A 124 -7.14 6.77 10.14
N PHE A 125 -7.08 7.91 10.83
CA PHE A 125 -8.18 8.87 10.88
C PHE A 125 -8.29 9.70 9.59
N PHE A 126 -7.16 10.25 9.11
CA PHE A 126 -7.15 11.09 7.91
C PHE A 126 -7.26 10.28 6.62
N ASN A 127 -6.68 9.09 6.56
CA ASN A 127 -6.75 8.27 5.37
C ASN A 127 -8.14 7.65 5.16
N VAL A 128 -8.86 7.33 6.25
CA VAL A 128 -10.27 6.91 6.17
C VAL A 128 -11.19 8.08 5.79
N LYS A 129 -10.92 9.30 6.29
CA LYS A 129 -11.79 10.46 6.05
C LYS A 129 -11.53 11.16 4.71
N ASP A 130 -10.27 11.34 4.34
CA ASP A 130 -9.87 12.19 3.21
C ASP A 130 -9.36 11.40 2.00
N ASN A 131 -9.08 10.10 2.17
CA ASN A 131 -8.64 9.16 1.12
C ASN A 131 -7.44 9.70 0.33
N LEU A 132 -6.41 10.12 1.08
CA LEU A 132 -5.19 10.73 0.53
C LEU A 132 -4.34 9.70 -0.20
N PHE A 133 -3.74 10.11 -1.31
CA PHE A 133 -2.85 9.25 -2.11
C PHE A 133 -3.51 7.94 -2.56
N LYS A 134 -4.82 7.99 -2.86
CA LYS A 134 -5.62 6.84 -3.29
C LYS A 134 -4.99 6.14 -4.49
N THR A 135 -5.02 4.81 -4.51
CA THR A 135 -4.59 4.01 -5.67
C THR A 135 -5.32 4.41 -6.96
N VAL A 136 -4.55 4.63 -8.03
CA VAL A 136 -5.03 4.78 -9.41
C VAL A 136 -4.17 3.89 -10.30
N GLY A 137 -4.63 2.67 -10.57
CA GLY A 137 -3.82 1.63 -11.22
C GLY A 137 -2.52 1.39 -10.43
N PHE A 138 -1.37 1.44 -11.10
CA PHE A 138 -0.05 1.32 -10.46
C PHE A 138 0.47 2.63 -9.83
N THR A 139 -0.27 3.74 -9.92
CA THR A 139 0.09 5.03 -9.33
C THR A 139 -0.87 5.39 -8.18
N TRP A 140 -0.77 6.62 -7.69
CA TRP A 140 -1.61 7.19 -6.64
C TRP A 140 -2.20 8.53 -7.11
N SER A 141 -3.30 8.96 -6.51
CA SER A 141 -3.90 10.26 -6.76
C SER A 141 -3.06 11.38 -6.14
N TYR A 142 -3.14 12.55 -6.76
CA TYR A 142 -2.58 13.77 -6.18
C TYR A 142 -3.43 14.96 -6.57
N SER A 143 -3.85 15.75 -5.59
CA SER A 143 -4.61 16.96 -5.82
C SER A 143 -4.01 18.12 -5.03
N LYS A 144 -4.09 19.32 -5.62
CA LYS A 144 -3.67 20.56 -4.93
C LYS A 144 -4.54 20.88 -3.70
N LYS A 145 -5.77 20.34 -3.64
CA LYS A 145 -6.73 20.60 -2.55
C LYS A 145 -6.58 19.67 -1.35
N LYS A 146 -5.99 18.49 -1.52
CA LYS A 146 -5.86 17.50 -0.44
C LYS A 146 -4.41 17.17 -0.17
N GLU A 147 -3.77 16.42 -1.06
CA GLU A 147 -2.41 15.91 -0.85
C GLU A 147 -1.37 17.03 -0.72
N LYS A 148 -1.45 18.09 -1.52
CA LYS A 148 -0.56 19.25 -1.36
C LYS A 148 -0.71 19.92 -0.01
N GLN A 149 -1.95 20.23 0.40
CA GLN A 149 -2.22 20.88 1.68
C GLN A 149 -1.81 20.01 2.86
N PHE A 150 -1.91 18.69 2.72
CA PHE A 150 -1.50 17.74 3.74
C PHE A 150 0.03 17.66 3.91
N LEU A 151 0.79 17.86 2.83
CA LEU A 151 2.26 17.79 2.86
C LEU A 151 2.94 19.11 3.25
N MET A 152 2.23 20.24 3.15
CA MET A 152 2.71 21.58 3.56
C MET A 152 2.65 21.76 5.07
#